data_AF-A0A9X5E3N7-F1
#
_entry.id   AF-A0A9X5E3N7-F1
#
_cell.length_a   1.000
_cell.length_b   1.000
_cell.length_c   1.000
_cell.angle_alpha   90.00
_cell.angle_beta   90.00
_cell.angle_gamma   90.00
#
_symmetry.space_group_name_H-M   'P 1'
#
loop_
_entity.id
_entity.type
_entity.pdbx_description
1 polymer ?
#
loop_
_entity_poly.entity_id
_entity_poly.type
_entity_poly.pdbx_seq_one_letter_code
_entity_poly.pdbx_strand_id
1 'polypeptide(L)'
;MDTTEQVYQLIKQWCFAGDRFQAGATLRQIAVITECLPEVPEQLTDKQLKYIVRWIQENHPNAYLWAMGQRCVGHPAAVWGMGLPNLDSVMPRIASSF
;
A
#
# COMPACT_ATOMS: atom_id res chain seq x y z
N MET A 1 -5.01 -14.25 -15.57
CA MET A 1 -4.16 -13.78 -14.46
C MET A 1 -4.96 -14.05 -13.19
N ASP A 2 -4.40 -14.78 -12.23
CA ASP A 2 -5.11 -15.21 -11.00
C ASP A 2 -5.48 -14.00 -10.13
N THR A 3 -6.73 -13.94 -9.64
CA THR A 3 -7.24 -12.88 -8.75
C THR A 3 -6.37 -12.77 -7.49
N THR A 4 -5.85 -13.88 -6.97
CA THR A 4 -4.96 -13.88 -5.80
C THR A 4 -3.66 -13.12 -6.06
N GLU A 5 -3.04 -13.35 -7.22
CA GLU A 5 -1.81 -12.65 -7.60
C GLU A 5 -2.06 -11.15 -7.78
N GLN A 6 -3.21 -10.77 -8.36
CA GLN A 6 -3.59 -9.36 -8.48
C GLN A 6 -3.75 -8.69 -7.11
N VAL A 7 -4.42 -9.37 -6.15
CA VAL A 7 -4.53 -8.88 -4.77
C VAL A 7 -3.16 -8.66 -4.16
N TYR A 8 -2.20 -9.58 -4.36
CA TYR A 8 -0.84 -9.43 -3.84
C TYR A 8 -0.09 -8.24 -4.42
N GLN A 9 -0.23 -8.00 -5.72
CA GLN A 9 0.37 -6.81 -6.35
C GLN A 9 -0.26 -5.51 -5.81
N LEU A 10 -1.57 -5.49 -5.58
CA LEU A 10 -2.24 -4.34 -4.96
C LEU A 10 -1.84 -4.16 -3.50
N ILE A 11 -1.67 -5.23 -2.71
CA ILE A 11 -1.18 -5.12 -1.34
C ILE A 11 0.23 -4.52 -1.29
N LYS A 12 1.11 -4.87 -2.25
CA LYS A 12 2.42 -4.23 -2.38
C LYS A 12 2.30 -2.73 -2.68
N GLN A 13 1.43 -2.34 -3.62
CA GLN A 13 1.18 -0.92 -3.92
C GLN A 13 0.63 -0.16 -2.72
N TRP A 14 -0.32 -0.76 -1.99
CA TRP A 14 -0.89 -0.18 -0.78
C TRP A 14 0.17 0.01 0.31
N CYS A 15 1.09 -0.94 0.43
CA CYS A 15 2.21 -0.88 1.36
C CYS A 15 3.16 0.30 1.09
N PHE A 16 3.45 0.57 -0.18
CA PHE A 16 4.39 1.61 -0.62
C PHE A 16 3.73 2.93 -1.03
N ALA A 17 2.41 3.07 -0.87
CA ALA A 17 1.70 4.31 -1.16
C ALA A 17 2.26 5.47 -0.32
N GLY A 18 2.68 6.53 -1.00
CA GLY A 18 3.32 7.69 -0.36
C GLY A 18 2.35 8.60 0.39
N ASP A 19 1.06 8.47 0.12
CA ASP A 19 0.00 9.27 0.73
C ASP A 19 -1.30 8.47 0.94
N ARG A 20 -2.22 9.09 1.70
CA ARG A 20 -3.50 8.48 2.05
C ARG A 20 -4.44 8.31 0.86
N PHE A 21 -4.34 9.17 -0.15
CA PHE A 21 -5.18 9.09 -1.34
C PHE A 21 -4.80 7.89 -2.21
N GLN A 22 -3.50 7.71 -2.48
CA GLN A 22 -2.98 6.54 -3.18
C GLN A 22 -3.31 5.25 -2.43
N ALA A 23 -3.08 5.22 -1.11
CA ALA A 23 -3.42 4.06 -0.29
C ALA A 23 -4.92 3.72 -0.36
N GLY A 24 -5.79 4.73 -0.32
CA GLY A 24 -7.23 4.57 -0.45
C GLY A 24 -7.66 4.07 -1.83
N ALA A 25 -7.04 4.61 -2.89
CA ALA A 25 -7.31 4.17 -4.26
C ALA A 25 -6.91 2.71 -4.49
N THR A 26 -5.77 2.27 -3.95
CA THR A 26 -5.36 0.86 -4.03
C THR A 26 -6.28 -0.06 -3.23
N LEU A 27 -6.68 0.32 -2.01
CA LEU A 27 -7.66 -0.45 -1.23
C LEU A 27 -9.01 -0.54 -1.94
N ARG A 28 -9.41 0.52 -2.65
CA ARG A 28 -10.62 0.50 -3.50
C ARG A 28 -10.49 -0.53 -4.61
N GLN A 29 -9.35 -0.58 -5.31
CA GLN A 29 -9.12 -1.58 -6.36
C GLN A 29 -9.20 -3.01 -5.81
N ILE A 30 -8.65 -3.26 -4.61
CA ILE A 30 -8.80 -4.54 -3.91
C ILE A 30 -10.29 -4.85 -3.72
N ALA A 31 -11.06 -3.89 -3.18
CA ALA A 31 -12.48 -4.10 -2.95
C ALA A 31 -13.29 -4.38 -4.24
N VAL A 32 -12.91 -3.78 -5.37
CA VAL A 32 -13.54 -4.06 -6.68
C VAL A 32 -13.26 -5.48 -7.14
N ILE A 33 -11.99 -5.93 -7.08
CA ILE A 33 -11.64 -7.25 -7.62
C ILE A 33 -12.05 -8.41 -6.72
N THR A 34 -12.13 -8.17 -5.40
CA THR A 34 -12.50 -9.20 -4.42
C THR A 34 -13.97 -9.15 -4.05
N GLU A 35 -14.70 -8.15 -4.51
CA GLU A 35 -16.11 -7.90 -4.18
C GLU A 35 -16.37 -7.95 -2.66
N CYS A 36 -15.41 -7.49 -1.84
CA CYS A 36 -15.52 -7.60 -0.39
C CYS A 36 -16.49 -6.57 0.21
N LEU A 37 -16.87 -5.57 -0.57
CA LEU A 37 -17.93 -4.62 -0.24
C LEU A 37 -19.11 -4.83 -1.20
N PRO A 38 -20.37 -4.74 -0.73
CA PRO A 38 -21.55 -4.86 -1.60
C PRO A 38 -21.58 -3.81 -2.71
N GLU A 39 -21.08 -2.61 -2.41
CA GLU A 39 -20.93 -1.52 -3.36
C GLU A 39 -19.62 -0.77 -3.05
N VAL A 40 -18.81 -0.53 -4.07
CA VAL A 40 -17.52 0.14 -3.94
C VAL A 40 -17.64 1.59 -4.42
N PRO A 41 -17.78 2.57 -3.51
CA PRO A 41 -17.90 3.97 -3.89
C PRO A 41 -16.60 4.48 -4.52
N GLU A 42 -16.67 5.63 -5.20
CA GLU A 42 -15.49 6.29 -5.79
C GLU A 42 -14.48 6.71 -4.71
N GLN A 43 -14.97 7.23 -3.58
CA GLN A 43 -14.18 7.55 -2.41
C GLN A 43 -14.61 6.69 -1.23
N LEU A 44 -13.64 6.00 -0.63
CA LEU A 44 -13.88 5.15 0.54
C LEU A 44 -13.90 5.98 1.82
N THR A 45 -14.88 5.72 2.67
CA THR A 45 -14.89 6.24 4.05
C THR A 45 -13.87 5.50 4.92
N ASP A 46 -13.49 6.10 6.05
CA ASP A 46 -12.57 5.47 7.02
C ASP A 46 -13.06 4.12 7.54
N LYS A 47 -14.38 3.96 7.68
CA LYS A 47 -14.98 2.70 8.09
C LYS A 47 -14.79 1.62 7.02
N GLN A 48 -14.97 1.97 5.75
CA GLN A 48 -14.78 1.05 4.62
C GLN A 48 -13.30 0.71 4.42
N LEU A 49 -12.39 1.68 4.53
CA LEU A 49 -10.95 1.45 4.47
C LEU A 49 -10.51 0.44 5.54
N LYS A 50 -10.95 0.63 6.80
CA LYS A 50 -10.67 -0.30 7.90
C LYS A 50 -11.26 -1.69 7.64
N TYR A 51 -12.47 -1.75 7.08
CA TYR A 51 -13.10 -3.01 6.73
C TYR A 51 -12.28 -3.79 5.68
N ILE A 52 -11.85 -3.13 4.61
CA ILE A 52 -11.04 -3.76 3.56
C ILE A 52 -9.70 -4.25 4.14
N VAL A 53 -9.04 -3.44 4.97
CA VAL A 53 -7.79 -3.86 5.64
C VAL A 53 -8.01 -5.10 6.52
N ARG A 54 -9.11 -5.13 7.27
CA ARG A 54 -9.49 -6.31 8.06
C ARG A 54 -9.76 -7.53 7.19
N TRP A 55 -10.45 -7.35 6.06
CA TRP A 55 -10.68 -8.41 5.10
C TRP A 55 -9.35 -8.98 4.55
N ILE A 56 -8.38 -8.11 4.23
CA ILE A 56 -7.04 -8.52 3.80
C ILE A 56 -6.34 -9.33 4.89
N GLN A 57 -6.44 -8.90 6.15
CA GLN A 57 -5.88 -9.62 7.30
C GLN A 57 -6.49 -11.03 7.46
N GLU A 58 -7.79 -11.18 7.24
CA GLU A 58 -8.51 -12.45 7.42
C GLU A 58 -8.29 -13.41 6.23
N ASN A 59 -8.25 -12.91 4.99
CA ASN A 59 -8.20 -13.74 3.77
C ASN A 59 -6.78 -13.90 3.20
N HIS A 60 -5.89 -12.93 3.45
CA HIS A 60 -4.50 -12.93 2.99
C HIS A 60 -3.52 -12.61 4.13
N PRO A 61 -3.54 -13.37 5.24
CA PRO A 61 -2.81 -13.05 6.46
C PRO A 61 -1.30 -12.90 6.23
N ASN A 62 -0.70 -13.74 5.38
CA ASN A 62 0.73 -13.67 5.08
C ASN A 62 1.09 -12.39 4.31
N ALA A 63 0.27 -11.98 3.35
CA ALA A 63 0.50 -10.75 2.59
C ALA A 63 0.27 -9.51 3.47
N TYR A 64 -0.74 -9.55 4.35
CA TYR A 64 -0.97 -8.51 5.36
C TYR A 64 0.22 -8.34 6.29
N LEU A 65 0.70 -9.43 6.90
CA LEU A 65 1.83 -9.40 7.83
C LEU A 65 3.11 -8.94 7.14
N TRP A 66 3.35 -9.39 5.90
CA TRP A 66 4.47 -8.90 5.11
C TRP A 66 4.38 -7.38 4.90
N ALA A 67 3.23 -6.86 4.47
CA ALA A 67 3.03 -5.42 4.23
C ALA A 67 3.20 -4.59 5.51
N MET A 68 2.64 -5.06 6.64
CA MET A 68 2.85 -4.40 7.93
C MET A 68 4.33 -4.45 8.35
N GLY A 69 4.99 -5.59 8.13
CA GLY A 69 6.43 -5.75 8.31
C GLY A 69 7.22 -4.70 7.53
N GLN A 70 6.94 -4.50 6.24
CA GLN A 70 7.61 -3.48 5.43
C GLN A 70 7.33 -2.04 5.90
N ARG A 71 6.15 -1.76 6.48
CA ARG A 71 5.81 -0.43 7.00
C ARG A 71 6.42 -0.15 8.38
N CYS A 72 6.54 -1.18 9.23
CA CYS A 72 7.13 -1.09 10.56
C CYS A 72 8.66 -1.12 10.53
N VAL A 73 9.21 -1.95 9.65
CA VAL A 73 10.63 -1.98 9.31
C VAL A 73 10.82 -0.85 8.30
N GLY A 74 10.90 0.41 8.78
CA GLY A 74 11.37 1.50 7.93
C GLY A 74 12.63 1.06 7.17
N HIS A 75 12.82 1.55 5.94
CA HIS A 75 13.87 1.16 4.98
C HIS A 75 14.99 0.30 5.60
N PRO A 76 15.26 -0.95 5.19
CA PRO A 76 16.11 -1.90 5.92
C PRO A 76 17.44 -1.30 6.45
N ALA A 77 18.05 -0.38 5.69
CA ALA A 77 19.16 0.47 6.13
C ALA A 77 18.98 1.09 7.55
N ALA A 78 17.83 1.70 7.82
CA ALA A 78 17.48 2.31 9.10
C ALA A 78 17.34 1.30 10.26
N VAL A 79 16.87 0.08 9.99
CA VAL A 79 16.67 -0.95 11.03
C VAL A 79 17.96 -1.69 11.38
N TRP A 80 18.88 -1.83 10.41
CA TRP A 80 20.19 -2.46 10.63
C TRP A 80 21.30 -1.46 11.00
N GLY A 81 20.97 -0.20 11.26
CA GLY A 81 21.96 0.84 11.60
C GLY A 81 22.97 1.13 10.47
N MET A 82 22.70 0.66 9.26
CA MET A 82 23.50 0.91 8.07
C MET A 82 22.98 2.23 7.51
N GLY A 83 23.72 3.32 7.74
CA GLY A 83 23.30 4.69 7.40
C GLY A 83 22.50 4.78 6.11
N LEU A 84 21.34 5.45 6.17
CA LEU A 84 20.52 5.74 4.99
C LEU A 84 21.43 6.36 3.91
N PRO A 85 21.46 5.86 2.67
CA PRO A 85 21.92 6.69 1.58
C PRO A 85 21.02 7.92 1.56
N ASN A 86 21.62 9.10 1.64
CA ASN A 86 20.94 10.40 1.60
C ASN A 86 19.71 10.36 0.69
N LEU A 87 18.52 10.45 1.29
CA LEU A 87 17.25 10.53 0.56
C LEU A 87 17.13 11.82 -0.29
N ASP A 88 18.07 12.77 -0.15
CA ASP A 88 18.25 13.90 -1.05
C ASP A 88 18.77 13.50 -2.45
N SER A 89 19.21 12.25 -2.66
CA SER A 89 19.76 11.80 -3.96
C SER A 89 18.72 11.22 -4.93
N VAL A 90 17.45 11.03 -4.54
CA VAL A 90 16.44 10.34 -5.37
C VAL A 90 15.18 11.17 -5.60
N MET A 91 15.27 12.50 -5.50
CA MET A 91 14.31 13.37 -6.21
C MET A 91 14.98 13.86 -7.50
N PRO A 92 14.47 13.54 -8.70
CA PRO A 92 14.87 14.28 -9.89
C PRO A 92 14.38 15.71 -9.66
N ARG A 93 15.32 16.64 -9.40
CA ARG A 93 15.04 18.07 -9.49
C ARG A 93 14.52 18.32 -10.90
N ILE A 94 13.23 18.58 -11.03
CA ILE A 94 12.71 19.25 -12.22
C ILE A 94 13.42 20.60 -12.23
N ALA A 95 14.40 20.75 -13.12
CA ALA A 95 15.02 22.02 -13.40
C ALA A 95 13.96 22.91 -14.05
N SER A 96 13.27 23.72 -13.25
CA SER A 96 12.60 24.90 -13.75
C SER A 96 13.68 25.91 -14.15
N SER A 97 13.88 26.07 -15.44
CA SER A 97 14.63 27.18 -16.03
C SER A 97 14.01 27.48 -17.40
N PHE A 98 13.09 28.44 -17.45
CA PHE A 98 13.29 29.79 -17.97
C PHE A 98 12.05 30.65 -17.64
#